data_AF-A0A0M1J213-F1
#
_entry.id   AF-A0A0M1J213-F1
#
_cell.length_a   1.000
_cell.length_b   1.000
_cell.length_c   1.000
_cell.angle_alpha   90.00
_cell.angle_beta   90.00
_cell.angle_gamma   90.00
#
_symmetry.space_group_name_H-M   'P 1'
#
loop_
_entity.id
_entity.type
_entity.pdbx_description
1 polymer ?
#
loop_
_entity_poly.entity_id
_entity_poly.type
_entity_poly.pdbx_seq_one_letter_code
_entity_poly.pdbx_strand_id
1 'polypeptide(L)'
;PKVDLAAPYIKTGIRPKLAILREQGVNGHVEMAAAFHKAGFNCIDVHMSDLLANPVSLQSFVGLAACGGFSYGDVLGAGRGWANSILLHSKVRAEFQAFFNRTDTFSLGVCNGCQMLAHLRELIPGASAWPTFIRNRSEQFEARLSLVEIPPSPSLFFQDMVGSRLPIAIAHGEGQVAISDVKHLETLDGLIALRFINANGSPAQQYPANPNGSIDGITG
;
A
#
# COMPACT_ATOMS: atom_id res chain seq x y z
N PRO A 1 18.31 15.86 12.65
CA PRO A 1 18.64 16.21 11.23
C PRO A 1 18.63 17.73 11.03
N LYS A 2 19.68 18.33 10.44
CA LYS A 2 19.85 19.80 10.33
C LYS A 2 19.31 20.42 9.02
N VAL A 3 18.88 19.62 8.04
CA VAL A 3 18.30 20.09 6.78
C VAL A 3 16.94 19.44 6.60
N ASP A 4 15.90 20.26 6.45
CA ASP A 4 14.56 19.81 6.07
C ASP A 4 14.48 19.74 4.54
N LEU A 5 14.54 18.51 4.00
CA LEU A 5 14.49 18.26 2.55
C LEU A 5 13.15 18.66 1.92
N ALA A 6 12.06 18.66 2.70
CA ALA A 6 10.73 19.01 2.21
C ALA A 6 10.49 20.52 2.21
N ALA A 7 11.16 21.27 3.09
CA ALA A 7 10.95 22.70 3.28
C ALA A 7 11.00 23.54 1.98
N PRO A 8 11.95 23.35 1.04
CA PRO A 8 11.98 24.12 -0.21
C PRO A 8 10.73 23.91 -1.07
N TYR A 9 10.23 22.68 -1.14
CA TYR A 9 9.06 22.32 -1.95
C TYR A 9 7.76 22.80 -1.30
N ILE A 10 7.63 22.68 0.02
CA ILE A 10 6.47 23.17 0.77
C ILE A 10 6.37 24.70 0.69
N LYS A 11 7.51 25.41 0.77
CA LYS A 11 7.56 26.89 0.72
C LYS A 11 7.12 27.50 -0.61
N THR A 12 7.04 26.71 -1.69
CA THR A 12 6.51 27.20 -2.98
C THR A 12 5.02 27.58 -2.89
N GLY A 13 4.30 27.06 -1.90
CA GLY A 13 2.85 27.23 -1.76
C GLY A 13 2.02 26.37 -2.72
N ILE A 14 2.66 25.65 -3.65
CA ILE A 14 1.99 24.71 -4.56
C ILE A 14 1.76 23.41 -3.82
N ARG A 15 0.49 22.98 -3.74
CA ARG A 15 0.08 21.75 -3.05
C ARG A 15 -0.55 20.78 -4.04
N PRO A 16 0.20 19.78 -4.55
CA PRO A 16 -0.32 18.83 -5.53
C PRO A 16 -1.51 18.05 -4.97
N LYS A 17 -2.51 17.79 -5.83
CA LYS A 17 -3.70 17.03 -5.43
C LYS A 17 -3.37 15.55 -5.25
N LEU A 18 -3.73 15.00 -4.10
CA LEU A 18 -3.62 13.59 -3.77
C LEU A 18 -5.00 13.02 -3.46
N ALA A 19 -5.38 11.92 -4.10
CA ALA A 19 -6.61 11.20 -3.78
C ALA A 19 -6.37 10.32 -2.55
N ILE A 20 -7.04 10.64 -1.44
CA ILE A 20 -7.13 9.78 -0.27
C ILE A 20 -8.30 8.84 -0.52
N LEU A 21 -8.00 7.68 -1.09
CA LEU A 21 -9.01 6.76 -1.59
C LEU A 21 -9.54 5.89 -0.46
N ARG A 22 -10.87 5.83 -0.34
CA ARG A 22 -11.58 4.98 0.62
C ARG A 22 -12.84 4.33 0.04
N GLU A 23 -13.25 3.26 0.69
CA GLU A 23 -14.49 2.52 0.45
C GLU A 23 -15.22 2.35 1.79
N GLN A 24 -16.48 1.91 1.77
CA GLN A 24 -17.21 1.51 2.96
C GLN A 24 -16.40 0.50 3.81
N GLY A 25 -16.15 0.85 5.07
CA GLY A 25 -15.35 0.03 6.01
C GLY A 25 -13.85 0.39 6.08
N VAL A 26 -13.35 1.25 5.19
CA VAL A 26 -12.02 1.87 5.34
C VAL A 26 -12.02 2.82 6.54
N ASN A 27 -11.01 2.72 7.40
CA ASN A 27 -10.98 3.44 8.67
C ASN A 27 -9.66 4.19 8.96
N GLY A 28 -8.63 4.03 8.11
CA GLY A 28 -7.33 4.68 8.27
C GLY A 28 -7.08 5.89 7.35
N HIS A 29 -8.13 6.50 6.82
CA HIS A 29 -8.02 7.55 5.78
C HIS A 29 -7.68 8.92 6.35
N VAL A 30 -8.05 9.23 7.59
CA VAL A 30 -7.79 10.54 8.20
C VAL A 30 -6.31 10.72 8.52
N GLU A 31 -5.68 9.71 9.12
CA GLU A 31 -4.25 9.72 9.42
C GLU A 31 -3.38 9.61 8.16
N MET A 32 -3.86 8.89 7.14
CA MET A 32 -3.22 8.88 5.81
C MET A 32 -3.21 10.30 5.22
N ALA A 33 -4.37 10.97 5.23
CA ALA A 33 -4.49 12.36 4.79
C ALA A 33 -3.60 13.29 5.61
N ALA A 34 -3.53 13.13 6.93
CA ALA A 34 -2.68 13.95 7.79
C ALA A 34 -1.18 13.79 7.47
N ALA A 35 -0.73 12.56 7.21
CA ALA A 35 0.67 12.28 6.83
C ALA A 35 1.06 12.97 5.52
N PHE A 36 0.24 12.83 4.47
CA PHE A 36 0.48 13.48 3.18
C PHE A 36 0.28 15.01 3.24
N HIS A 37 -0.68 15.49 4.02
CA HIS A 37 -0.87 16.92 4.24
C HIS A 37 0.38 17.54 4.87
N LYS A 38 0.99 16.85 5.86
CA LYS A 38 2.25 17.28 6.47
C LYS A 38 3.41 17.28 5.46
N ALA A 39 3.40 16.39 4.48
CA ALA A 39 4.34 16.38 3.36
C ALA A 39 4.04 17.43 2.27
N GLY A 40 3.00 18.26 2.43
CA GLY A 40 2.69 19.39 1.54
C GLY A 40 1.58 19.14 0.52
N PHE A 41 0.97 17.95 0.48
CA PHE A 41 -0.09 17.63 -0.48
C PHE A 41 -1.43 18.32 -0.15
N ASN A 42 -2.23 18.56 -1.18
CA ASN A 42 -3.65 18.89 -1.05
C ASN A 42 -4.45 17.57 -1.10
N CYS A 43 -4.75 17.03 0.07
CA CYS A 43 -5.42 15.75 0.23
C CYS A 43 -6.92 15.90 0.03
N ILE A 44 -7.48 15.17 -0.94
CA ILE A 44 -8.90 15.15 -1.23
C ILE A 44 -9.45 13.80 -0.78
N ASP A 45 -10.49 13.81 0.05
CA ASP A 45 -11.26 12.61 0.36
C ASP A 45 -11.98 12.13 -0.89
N VAL A 46 -11.67 10.91 -1.36
CA VAL A 46 -12.28 10.32 -2.54
C VAL A 46 -12.87 8.97 -2.13
N HIS A 47 -14.19 8.94 -1.98
CA HIS A 47 -14.90 7.69 -1.76
C HIS A 47 -15.17 6.98 -3.09
N MET A 48 -15.25 5.66 -3.10
CA MET A 48 -15.60 4.90 -4.31
C MET A 48 -16.95 5.32 -4.92
N SER A 49 -17.91 5.79 -4.10
CA SER A 49 -19.16 6.38 -4.60
C SER A 49 -18.94 7.62 -5.47
N ASP A 50 -17.90 8.41 -5.19
CA ASP A 50 -17.57 9.62 -5.95
C ASP A 50 -16.98 9.29 -7.31
N LEU A 51 -16.36 8.11 -7.46
CA LEU A 51 -15.90 7.60 -8.75
C LEU A 51 -17.05 6.94 -9.51
N LEU A 52 -17.95 6.24 -8.82
CA LEU A 52 -19.11 5.56 -9.42
C LEU A 52 -20.17 6.55 -9.93
N ALA A 53 -20.46 7.60 -9.16
CA ALA A 53 -21.44 8.63 -9.54
C ALA A 53 -20.88 9.66 -10.55
N ASN A 54 -19.59 9.57 -10.88
CA ASN A 54 -18.84 10.48 -11.75
C ASN A 54 -18.70 11.98 -11.33
N PRO A 55 -18.73 12.38 -10.03
CA PRO A 55 -18.29 13.72 -9.64
C PRO A 55 -16.75 13.91 -9.63
N VAL A 56 -15.95 12.84 -9.57
CA VAL A 56 -14.49 12.91 -9.43
C VAL A 56 -13.76 12.13 -10.52
N SER A 57 -12.69 12.69 -11.09
CA SER A 57 -11.78 12.02 -12.02
C SER A 57 -10.35 11.94 -11.45
N LEU A 58 -9.77 10.74 -11.51
CA LEU A 58 -8.39 10.43 -11.12
C LEU A 58 -7.36 11.17 -11.99
N GLN A 59 -7.72 11.61 -13.20
CA GLN A 59 -6.84 12.43 -14.06
C GLN A 59 -6.39 13.73 -13.38
N SER A 60 -7.18 14.26 -12.44
CA SER A 60 -6.87 15.51 -11.73
C SER A 60 -5.85 15.36 -10.59
N PHE A 61 -5.36 14.14 -10.33
CA PHE A 61 -4.47 13.82 -9.22
C PHE A 61 -3.07 13.44 -9.72
N VAL A 62 -2.05 13.79 -8.93
CA VAL A 62 -0.66 13.33 -9.15
C VAL A 62 -0.35 12.06 -8.37
N GLY A 63 -1.21 11.70 -7.41
CA GLY A 63 -1.02 10.50 -6.60
C GLY A 63 -2.32 9.99 -6.02
N LEU A 64 -2.32 8.70 -5.67
CA LEU A 64 -3.42 8.00 -5.03
C LEU A 64 -2.91 7.22 -3.83
N ALA A 65 -3.55 7.39 -2.67
CA ALA A 65 -3.28 6.62 -1.46
C ALA A 65 -4.51 5.77 -1.11
N ALA A 66 -4.44 4.46 -1.33
CA ALA A 66 -5.46 3.50 -0.92
C ALA A 66 -5.27 3.17 0.57
N CYS A 67 -6.27 3.55 1.37
CA CYS A 67 -6.16 3.56 2.82
C CYS A 67 -6.45 2.21 3.48
N GLY A 68 -6.00 2.05 4.73
CA GLY A 68 -6.24 0.85 5.53
C GLY A 68 -7.65 0.78 6.13
N GLY A 69 -8.04 -0.42 6.55
CA GLY A 69 -9.30 -0.69 7.24
C GLY A 69 -9.84 -2.08 6.96
N PHE A 70 -11.16 -2.21 6.92
CA PHE A 70 -11.86 -3.48 6.68
C PHE A 70 -12.95 -3.22 5.64
N SER A 71 -12.56 -2.91 4.39
CA SER A 71 -13.54 -2.67 3.34
C SER A 71 -14.47 -3.88 3.18
N TYR A 72 -15.77 -3.64 3.22
CA TYR A 72 -16.80 -4.70 3.27
C TYR A 72 -16.62 -5.73 4.40
N GLY A 73 -15.95 -5.38 5.50
CA GLY A 73 -15.65 -6.29 6.60
C GLY A 73 -14.70 -7.42 6.24
N ASP A 74 -13.91 -7.26 5.17
CA ASP A 74 -13.04 -8.29 4.59
C ASP A 74 -13.76 -9.58 4.16
N VAL A 75 -15.09 -9.52 4.04
CA VAL A 75 -15.90 -10.64 3.54
C VAL A 75 -15.53 -10.91 2.08
N LEU A 76 -15.40 -12.21 1.74
CA LEU A 76 -14.88 -12.72 0.46
C LEU A 76 -13.36 -12.54 0.25
N GLY A 77 -12.64 -12.12 1.28
CA GLY A 77 -11.20 -11.88 1.29
C GLY A 77 -10.88 -10.38 1.35
N ALA A 78 -9.91 -10.01 2.18
CA ALA A 78 -9.59 -8.62 2.45
C ALA A 78 -9.17 -7.86 1.18
N GLY A 79 -9.72 -6.65 0.99
CA GLY A 79 -9.49 -5.82 -0.20
C GLY A 79 -10.15 -6.32 -1.49
N ARG A 80 -10.65 -7.56 -1.55
CA ARG A 80 -11.20 -8.16 -2.78
C ARG A 80 -12.54 -7.53 -3.19
N GLY A 81 -13.43 -7.27 -2.23
CA GLY A 81 -14.70 -6.60 -2.51
C GLY A 81 -14.49 -5.22 -3.13
N TRP A 82 -13.54 -4.46 -2.58
CA TRP A 82 -13.14 -3.15 -3.08
C TRP A 82 -12.48 -3.23 -4.47
N ALA A 83 -11.56 -4.16 -4.69
CA ALA A 83 -10.97 -4.35 -6.02
C ALA A 83 -12.02 -4.74 -7.07
N ASN A 84 -12.95 -5.64 -6.72
CA ASN A 84 -14.03 -6.05 -7.62
C ASN A 84 -15.02 -4.91 -7.92
N SER A 85 -15.26 -3.99 -6.98
CA SER A 85 -16.08 -2.80 -7.24
C SER A 85 -15.46 -1.90 -8.31
N ILE A 86 -14.12 -1.94 -8.47
CA ILE A 86 -13.41 -1.28 -9.57
C ILE A 86 -13.46 -2.13 -10.85
N LEU A 87 -13.03 -3.39 -10.79
CA LEU A 87 -12.83 -4.26 -11.95
C LEU A 87 -14.12 -4.56 -12.73
N LEU A 88 -15.26 -4.66 -12.01
CA LEU A 88 -16.56 -5.02 -12.59
C LEU A 88 -17.33 -3.81 -13.13
N HIS A 89 -16.84 -2.58 -12.92
CA HIS A 89 -17.45 -1.35 -13.44
C HIS A 89 -16.56 -0.75 -14.53
N SER A 90 -16.91 -0.95 -15.80
CA SER A 90 -16.07 -0.60 -16.96
C SER A 90 -15.53 0.82 -16.94
N LYS A 91 -16.34 1.81 -16.54
CA LYS A 91 -15.92 3.22 -16.43
C LYS A 91 -14.86 3.43 -15.34
N VAL A 92 -15.12 2.91 -14.14
CA VAL A 92 -14.19 3.05 -13.00
C VAL A 92 -12.90 2.28 -13.28
N ARG A 93 -13.01 1.05 -13.81
CA ARG A 93 -11.85 0.28 -14.28
C ARG A 93 -10.98 1.08 -15.25
N ALA A 94 -11.59 1.72 -16.26
CA ALA A 94 -10.87 2.53 -17.24
C ALA A 94 -10.18 3.74 -16.59
N GLU A 95 -10.83 4.39 -15.61
CA GLU A 95 -10.27 5.52 -14.86
C GLU A 95 -9.00 5.11 -14.07
N PHE A 96 -9.06 4.00 -13.34
CA PHE A 96 -7.89 3.46 -12.62
C PHE A 96 -6.79 3.01 -13.58
N GLN A 97 -7.13 2.31 -14.66
CA GLN A 97 -6.16 1.90 -15.66
C GLN A 97 -5.47 3.10 -16.30
N ALA A 98 -6.21 4.15 -16.67
CA ALA A 98 -5.65 5.38 -17.20
C ALA A 98 -4.72 6.06 -16.18
N PHE A 99 -5.11 6.09 -14.90
CA PHE A 99 -4.28 6.65 -13.83
C PHE A 99 -2.95 5.89 -13.65
N PHE A 100 -2.98 4.55 -13.63
CA PHE A 100 -1.77 3.73 -13.44
C PHE A 100 -0.83 3.72 -14.66
N ASN A 101 -1.33 4.01 -15.86
CA ASN A 101 -0.50 4.06 -17.08
C ASN A 101 0.15 5.43 -17.32
N ARG A 102 -0.16 6.43 -16.50
CA ARG A 102 0.51 7.73 -16.53
C ARG A 102 1.92 7.60 -15.96
N THR A 103 2.87 8.31 -16.58
CA THR A 103 4.28 8.33 -16.14
C THR A 103 4.58 9.40 -15.09
N ASP A 104 3.59 10.25 -14.78
CA ASP A 104 3.67 11.37 -13.83
C ASP A 104 2.86 11.11 -12.55
N THR A 105 2.46 9.86 -12.28
CA THR A 105 1.65 9.48 -11.12
C THR A 105 2.40 8.53 -10.18
N PHE A 106 1.97 8.51 -8.92
CA PHE A 106 2.35 7.48 -7.95
C PHE A 106 1.14 6.88 -7.24
N SER A 107 1.29 5.68 -6.71
CA SER A 107 0.28 5.02 -5.87
C SER A 107 0.90 4.45 -4.61
N LEU A 108 0.19 4.55 -3.50
CA LEU A 108 0.53 3.89 -2.25
C LEU A 108 -0.69 3.11 -1.75
N GLY A 109 -0.51 1.83 -1.43
CA GLY A 109 -1.53 1.02 -0.74
C GLY A 109 -1.03 0.61 0.62
N VAL A 110 -1.82 0.85 1.67
CA VAL A 110 -1.46 0.45 3.04
C VAL A 110 -2.54 -0.46 3.62
N CYS A 111 -2.12 -1.60 4.18
CA CYS A 111 -2.99 -2.62 4.76
C CYS A 111 -4.11 -3.02 3.77
N ASN A 112 -5.37 -2.64 4.01
CA ASN A 112 -6.48 -2.93 3.11
C ASN A 112 -6.34 -2.33 1.71
N GLY A 113 -5.72 -1.16 1.60
CA GLY A 113 -5.35 -0.60 0.30
C GLY A 113 -4.27 -1.40 -0.42
N CYS A 114 -3.32 -2.00 0.32
CA CYS A 114 -2.30 -2.89 -0.27
C CYS A 114 -2.95 -4.15 -0.83
N GLN A 115 -3.85 -4.77 -0.06
CA GLN A 115 -4.63 -5.93 -0.49
C GLN A 115 -5.49 -5.63 -1.72
N MET A 116 -6.17 -4.48 -1.75
CA MET A 116 -6.95 -4.03 -2.89
C MET A 116 -6.07 -3.84 -4.14
N LEU A 117 -4.94 -3.14 -4.03
CA LEU A 117 -4.02 -2.93 -5.17
C LEU A 117 -3.42 -4.23 -5.70
N ALA A 118 -3.11 -5.21 -4.83
CA ALA A 118 -2.67 -6.53 -5.24
C ALA A 118 -3.71 -7.25 -6.12
N HIS A 119 -5.00 -7.08 -5.82
CA HIS A 119 -6.09 -7.57 -6.67
C HIS A 119 -6.29 -6.78 -7.97
N LEU A 120 -5.79 -5.53 -8.04
CA LEU A 120 -5.79 -4.71 -9.26
C LEU A 120 -4.55 -4.85 -10.12
N ARG A 121 -3.66 -5.80 -9.84
CA ARG A 121 -2.38 -5.97 -10.56
C ARG A 121 -2.49 -6.05 -12.08
N GLU A 122 -3.64 -6.48 -12.63
CA GLU A 122 -3.88 -6.48 -14.08
C GLU A 122 -3.99 -5.08 -14.71
N LEU A 123 -4.25 -4.05 -13.91
CA LEU A 123 -4.34 -2.66 -14.34
C LEU A 123 -3.02 -1.89 -14.12
N ILE A 124 -2.08 -2.43 -13.34
CA ILE A 124 -0.88 -1.74 -12.87
C ILE A 124 0.34 -2.23 -13.66
N PRO A 125 0.99 -1.37 -14.46
CA PRO A 125 2.21 -1.73 -15.17
C PRO A 125 3.31 -2.22 -14.21
N GLY A 126 3.94 -3.35 -14.53
CA GLY A 126 5.01 -3.95 -13.72
C GLY A 126 4.55 -4.75 -12.49
N ALA A 127 3.24 -4.81 -12.22
CA ALA A 127 2.70 -5.54 -11.06
C ALA A 127 2.32 -7.00 -11.34
N SER A 128 2.59 -7.54 -12.53
CA SER A 128 2.14 -8.88 -12.93
C SER A 128 2.59 -10.00 -11.98
N ALA A 129 3.77 -9.84 -11.37
CA ALA A 129 4.32 -10.76 -10.40
C ALA A 129 3.84 -10.52 -8.96
N TRP A 130 3.08 -9.44 -8.67
CA TRP A 130 2.69 -9.13 -7.30
C TRP A 130 1.90 -10.27 -6.66
N PRO A 131 2.26 -10.65 -5.42
CA PRO A 131 1.54 -11.65 -4.68
C PRO A 131 0.22 -11.08 -4.15
N THR A 132 -0.73 -11.96 -3.83
CA THR A 132 -1.89 -11.61 -3.02
C THR A 132 -1.56 -11.76 -1.54
N PHE A 133 -2.42 -11.24 -0.68
CA PHE A 133 -2.32 -11.41 0.77
C PHE A 133 -3.42 -12.34 1.27
N ILE A 134 -3.07 -13.24 2.17
CA ILE A 134 -3.96 -14.26 2.73
C ILE A 134 -3.93 -14.21 4.25
N ARG A 135 -4.82 -15.00 4.88
CA ARG A 135 -4.91 -15.17 6.33
C ARG A 135 -3.54 -15.36 6.95
N ASN A 136 -3.26 -14.64 8.03
CA ASN A 136 -2.04 -14.83 8.81
C ASN A 136 -1.91 -16.30 9.22
N ARG A 137 -0.68 -16.82 9.27
CA ARG A 137 -0.40 -18.19 9.72
C ARG A 137 -0.86 -18.45 11.17
N SER A 138 -0.95 -17.41 12.01
CA SER A 138 -1.48 -17.51 13.37
C SER A 138 -3.00 -17.70 13.43
N GLU A 139 -3.69 -17.53 12.31
CA GLU A 139 -5.16 -17.46 12.18
C GLU A 139 -5.82 -16.33 12.99
N GLN A 140 -5.02 -15.47 13.62
CA GLN A 140 -5.45 -14.35 14.46
C GLN A 140 -5.16 -13.00 13.82
N PHE A 141 -5.89 -11.99 14.27
CA PHE A 141 -5.56 -10.59 14.00
C PHE A 141 -4.33 -10.18 14.82
N GLU A 142 -3.33 -9.59 14.16
CA GLU A 142 -2.11 -9.16 14.82
C GLU A 142 -2.07 -7.63 14.90
N ALA A 143 -2.14 -7.10 16.12
CA ALA A 143 -1.89 -5.71 16.46
C ALA A 143 -0.50 -5.62 17.13
N ARG A 144 0.52 -5.19 16.40
CA ARG A 144 1.92 -5.27 16.84
C ARG A 144 2.68 -4.00 16.52
N LEU A 145 3.77 -3.79 17.25
CA LEU A 145 4.87 -2.94 16.83
C LEU A 145 6.01 -3.88 16.40
N SER A 146 6.22 -4.03 15.10
CA SER A 146 7.19 -4.98 14.54
C SER A 146 8.40 -4.26 13.96
N LEU A 147 9.57 -4.90 14.02
CA LEU A 147 10.79 -4.34 13.46
C LEU A 147 10.90 -4.73 11.98
N VAL A 148 11.14 -3.73 11.11
CA VAL A 148 11.36 -3.93 9.68
C VAL A 148 12.68 -3.33 9.23
N GLU A 149 13.22 -3.88 8.14
CA GLU A 149 14.27 -3.24 7.35
C GLU A 149 13.75 -2.82 5.97
N ILE A 150 14.43 -1.81 5.41
CA ILE A 150 14.19 -1.30 4.06
C ILE A 150 15.34 -1.75 3.15
N PRO A 151 15.21 -2.85 2.38
CA PRO A 151 16.21 -3.24 1.38
C PRO A 151 16.19 -2.30 0.16
N PRO A 152 17.22 -2.36 -0.71
CA PRO A 152 17.18 -1.67 -2.00
C PRO A 152 16.03 -2.16 -2.88
N SER A 153 15.25 -1.24 -3.45
CA SER A 153 14.17 -1.53 -4.40
C SER A 153 13.89 -0.30 -5.28
N PRO A 154 13.11 -0.41 -6.37
CA PRO A 154 12.73 0.74 -7.19
C PRO A 154 11.67 1.65 -6.53
N SER A 155 11.30 1.41 -5.26
CA SER A 155 10.27 2.18 -4.57
C SER A 155 10.67 3.65 -4.40
N LEU A 156 9.84 4.53 -4.95
CA LEU A 156 9.94 5.99 -4.84
C LEU A 156 9.88 6.46 -3.37
N PHE A 157 9.18 5.71 -2.52
CA PHE A 157 8.94 6.09 -1.12
C PHE A 157 10.13 5.81 -0.20
N PHE A 158 11.08 4.98 -0.62
CA PHE A 158 12.14 4.43 0.24
C PHE A 158 13.57 4.71 -0.23
N GLN A 159 13.76 5.50 -1.30
CA GLN A 159 15.08 5.77 -1.91
C GLN A 159 16.16 6.17 -0.88
N ASP A 160 15.87 7.13 -0.01
CA ASP A 160 16.84 7.63 0.99
C ASP A 160 16.75 6.90 2.35
N MET A 161 16.03 5.78 2.39
CA MET A 161 15.79 5.02 3.61
C MET A 161 16.40 3.61 3.56
N VAL A 162 17.04 3.23 2.46
CA VAL A 162 17.67 1.92 2.28
C VAL A 162 18.68 1.62 3.41
N GLY A 163 18.58 0.42 3.98
CA GLY A 163 19.37 -0.04 5.12
C GLY A 163 18.83 0.40 6.49
N SER A 164 17.81 1.26 6.52
CA SER A 164 17.17 1.65 7.78
C SER A 164 16.44 0.48 8.43
N ARG A 165 16.47 0.46 9.77
CA ARG A 165 15.75 -0.51 10.59
C ARG A 165 14.85 0.22 11.57
N LEU A 166 13.55 0.04 11.43
CA LEU A 166 12.55 0.89 12.07
C LEU A 166 11.44 0.02 12.66
N PRO A 167 10.89 0.35 13.85
CA PRO A 167 9.62 -0.23 14.27
C PRO A 167 8.48 0.38 13.44
N ILE A 168 7.50 -0.44 13.04
CA ILE A 168 6.30 -0.01 12.33
C ILE A 168 5.05 -0.65 12.95
N ALA A 169 3.94 0.10 12.92
CA ALA A 169 2.66 -0.39 13.40
C ALA A 169 2.07 -1.42 12.42
N ILE A 170 1.61 -2.55 12.97
CA ILE A 170 0.99 -3.65 12.25
C ILE A 170 -0.40 -3.88 12.84
N ALA A 171 -1.40 -4.02 11.97
CA ALA A 171 -2.80 -4.22 12.35
C ALA A 171 -3.55 -4.95 11.22
N HIS A 172 -3.36 -6.28 11.09
CA HIS A 172 -4.02 -7.07 10.05
C HIS A 172 -4.29 -8.53 10.46
N GLY A 173 -5.34 -9.13 9.91
CA GLY A 173 -5.64 -10.56 9.98
C GLY A 173 -5.28 -11.34 8.70
N GLU A 174 -5.09 -10.63 7.58
CA GLU A 174 -4.82 -11.19 6.26
C GLU A 174 -3.60 -10.50 5.62
N GLY A 175 -2.45 -10.57 6.28
CA GLY A 175 -1.21 -9.94 5.83
C GLY A 175 -0.15 -10.89 5.32
N GLN A 176 -0.40 -12.21 5.31
CA GLN A 176 0.58 -13.18 4.85
C GLN A 176 0.73 -13.09 3.33
N VAL A 177 1.96 -12.92 2.84
CA VAL A 177 2.26 -12.89 1.41
C VAL A 177 2.11 -14.28 0.82
N ALA A 178 1.21 -14.43 -0.16
CA ALA A 178 0.94 -15.70 -0.83
C ALA A 178 1.95 -15.96 -1.95
N ILE A 179 2.96 -16.78 -1.65
CA ILE A 179 3.96 -17.28 -2.60
C ILE A 179 3.55 -18.69 -3.05
N SER A 180 3.46 -18.90 -4.36
CA SER A 180 3.01 -20.18 -4.94
C SER A 180 4.12 -21.22 -5.05
N ASP A 181 5.33 -20.77 -5.40
CA ASP A 181 6.52 -21.61 -5.54
C ASP A 181 7.79 -20.73 -5.47
N VAL A 182 8.96 -21.38 -5.55
CA VAL A 182 10.27 -20.70 -5.54
C VAL A 182 10.43 -19.76 -6.74
N LYS A 183 9.89 -20.10 -7.91
CA LYS A 183 10.01 -19.25 -9.10
C LYS A 183 9.25 -17.94 -8.92
N HIS A 184 8.06 -17.99 -8.34
CA HIS A 184 7.31 -16.80 -7.98
C HIS A 184 8.10 -15.95 -6.97
N LEU A 185 8.73 -16.55 -5.96
CA LEU A 185 9.59 -15.81 -5.03
C LEU A 185 10.76 -15.11 -5.76
N GLU A 186 11.42 -15.79 -6.68
CA GLU A 186 12.51 -15.23 -7.50
C GLU A 186 12.04 -14.04 -8.36
N THR A 187 10.79 -14.04 -8.86
CA THR A 187 10.26 -12.90 -9.62
C THR A 187 10.02 -11.64 -8.77
N LEU A 188 10.00 -11.78 -7.44
CA LEU A 188 9.89 -10.65 -6.51
C LEU A 188 11.24 -10.07 -6.10
N ASP A 189 12.35 -10.73 -6.47
CA ASP A 189 13.68 -10.24 -6.14
C ASP A 189 13.92 -8.85 -6.73
N GLY A 190 14.51 -7.97 -5.93
CA GLY A 190 14.67 -6.54 -6.25
C GLY A 190 13.38 -5.70 -6.20
N LEU A 191 12.19 -6.29 -6.02
CA LEU A 191 10.92 -5.55 -5.87
C LEU A 191 10.47 -5.41 -4.41
N ILE A 192 10.98 -6.25 -3.51
CA ILE A 192 10.67 -6.22 -2.07
C ILE A 192 11.19 -4.92 -1.46
N ALA A 193 10.31 -4.13 -0.86
CA ALA A 193 10.62 -2.84 -0.26
C ALA A 193 10.62 -2.86 1.27
N LEU A 194 10.04 -3.89 1.91
CA LEU A 194 10.07 -4.07 3.36
C LEU A 194 10.19 -5.55 3.76
N ARG A 195 11.02 -5.82 4.77
CA ARG A 195 11.11 -7.13 5.42
C ARG A 195 11.01 -7.00 6.93
N PHE A 196 10.21 -7.87 7.57
CA PHE A 196 10.31 -8.10 9.00
C PHE A 196 11.68 -8.67 9.36
N ILE A 197 12.26 -8.17 10.45
CA ILE A 197 13.58 -8.60 10.92
C ILE A 197 13.56 -8.91 12.42
N ASN A 198 14.47 -9.78 12.83
CA ASN A 198 14.79 -10.01 14.23
C ASN A 198 15.62 -8.83 14.79
N ALA A 199 15.79 -8.77 16.11
CA ALA A 199 16.59 -7.72 16.77
C ALA A 199 18.05 -7.68 16.31
N ASN A 200 18.61 -8.82 15.86
CA ASN A 200 19.97 -8.90 15.30
C ASN A 200 20.04 -8.45 13.82
N GLY A 201 18.92 -8.13 13.19
CA GLY A 201 18.84 -7.69 11.80
C GLY A 201 18.74 -8.79 10.75
N SER A 202 18.60 -10.06 11.12
CA SER A 202 18.31 -11.11 10.14
C SER A 202 16.81 -11.12 9.77
N PRO A 203 16.43 -11.53 8.55
CA PRO A 203 15.04 -11.71 8.18
C PRO A 203 14.28 -12.58 9.18
N ALA A 204 13.11 -12.10 9.61
CA ALA A 204 12.29 -12.79 10.59
C ALA A 204 11.48 -13.90 9.91
N GLN A 205 11.68 -15.14 10.36
CA GLN A 205 10.94 -16.33 9.92
C GLN A 205 9.96 -16.84 10.99
N GLN A 206 10.05 -16.30 12.20
CA GLN A 206 9.34 -16.81 13.37
C GLN A 206 8.41 -15.76 13.98
N TYR A 207 7.29 -16.24 14.49
CA TYR A 207 6.36 -15.45 15.28
C TYR A 207 6.97 -15.06 16.64
N PRO A 208 6.73 -13.85 17.18
CA PRO A 208 5.93 -12.76 16.61
C PRO A 208 6.75 -11.72 15.81
N ALA A 209 8.06 -11.90 15.67
CA ALA A 209 8.91 -10.96 14.91
C ALA A 209 8.46 -10.84 13.45
N ASN A 210 8.04 -11.96 12.86
CA ASN A 210 7.22 -12.03 11.66
C ASN A 210 5.78 -12.40 12.07
N PRO A 211 4.86 -11.41 12.10
CA PRO A 211 3.53 -11.61 12.68
C PRO A 211 2.58 -12.42 11.79
N ASN A 212 2.76 -12.41 10.47
CA ASN A 212 1.85 -13.07 9.53
C ASN A 212 2.38 -14.39 8.95
N GLY A 213 3.68 -14.66 9.06
CA GLY A 213 4.30 -15.87 8.52
C GLY A 213 4.67 -15.77 7.04
N SER A 214 4.83 -14.55 6.49
CA SER A 214 5.37 -14.35 5.13
C SER A 214 6.79 -14.93 5.01
N ILE A 215 7.07 -15.62 3.91
CA ILE A 215 8.42 -16.14 3.62
C ILE A 215 9.42 -14.98 3.59
N ASP A 216 10.59 -15.17 4.20
CA ASP A 216 11.69 -14.19 4.26
C ASP A 216 11.29 -12.81 4.83
N GLY A 217 10.24 -12.81 5.67
CA GLY A 217 9.73 -11.60 6.32
C GLY A 217 9.09 -10.60 5.35
N ILE A 218 8.81 -10.96 4.10
CA ILE A 218 8.31 -10.02 3.08
C ILE A 218 7.00 -9.36 3.55
N THR A 219 6.95 -8.02 3.48
CA THR A 219 5.77 -7.26 3.94
C THR A 219 5.53 -5.93 3.20
N GLY A 220 6.27 -5.67 2.12
CA GLY A 220 6.11 -4.49 1.29
C GLY A 220 7.09 -4.49 0.13
#